data_AF-A0A6J1B7N5-F1
#
_entry.id   AF-A0A6J1B7N5-F1
#
_cell.length_a   1.000
_cell.length_b   1.000
_cell.length_c   1.000
_cell.angle_alpha   90.00
_cell.angle_beta   90.00
_cell.angle_gamma   90.00
#
_symmetry.space_group_name_H-M   'P 1'
#
loop_
_entity.id
_entity.type
_entity.pdbx_description
1 polymer ?
#
loop_
_entity_poly.entity_id
_entity_poly.type
_entity_poly.pdbx_seq_one_letter_code
_entity_poly.pdbx_strand_id
1 'polypeptide(L)'
;MEVKLWNDKREREMYENFAELYAIIKATEKLEKAYVRDIITSSEYETECQKLIAHFKTLASTLKDTVPSIERFADTYKMDCPAAINRLVTSGVPATVEHRAAAAASATTSAAIVAECVQNFITAMDSLKLNMVAVDQVHPLLSDLSASLNKLSILPPDFEGKTKMKEWISRLSKMGAADELTEQQARQLHFDLESSYNSFMAALPNAGP
;
A
#
# COMPACT_ATOMS: atom_id res chain seq x y z
N MET A 1 3.27 -20.18 55.70
CA MET A 1 1.84 -20.00 55.42
C MET A 1 1.73 -19.93 53.90
N GLU A 2 1.05 -20.89 53.28
CA GLU A 2 0.83 -20.87 51.83
C GLU A 2 -0.24 -19.83 51.49
N VAL A 3 0.03 -18.98 50.51
CA VAL A 3 -0.92 -17.98 50.02
C VAL A 3 -1.73 -18.60 48.89
N LYS A 4 -3.06 -18.47 48.95
CA LYS A 4 -3.96 -18.94 47.90
C LYS A 4 -4.12 -17.87 46.83
N LEU A 5 -4.16 -18.30 45.57
CA LEU A 5 -4.37 -17.40 44.42
C LEU A 5 -5.81 -16.87 44.33
N TRP A 6 -6.79 -17.61 44.85
CA TRP A 6 -8.20 -17.20 44.88
C TRP A 6 -8.88 -17.67 46.17
N ASN A 7 -9.98 -16.98 46.53
CA ASN A 7 -10.78 -17.24 47.72
C ASN A 7 -12.20 -17.71 47.38
N ASP A 8 -12.68 -17.49 46.15
CA ASP A 8 -14.00 -17.94 45.69
C ASP A 8 -13.99 -18.46 44.23
N LYS A 9 -15.13 -18.95 43.77
CA LYS A 9 -15.30 -19.53 42.42
C LYS A 9 -15.17 -18.48 41.31
N ARG A 10 -15.62 -17.24 41.55
CA ARG A 10 -15.60 -16.16 40.55
C ARG A 10 -14.17 -15.65 40.34
N GLU A 11 -13.42 -15.48 41.43
CA GLU A 11 -12.01 -15.10 41.40
C GLU A 11 -11.17 -16.19 40.71
N ARG A 12 -11.46 -17.47 40.97
CA ARG A 12 -10.83 -18.58 40.25
C ARG A 12 -11.06 -18.51 38.74
N GLU A 13 -12.30 -18.34 38.31
CA GLU A 13 -12.65 -18.24 36.88
C GLU A 13 -11.98 -17.03 36.21
N MET A 14 -11.86 -15.90 36.91
CA MET A 14 -11.11 -14.74 36.44
C MET A 14 -9.63 -15.09 36.20
N TYR A 15 -8.97 -15.78 37.14
CA TYR A 15 -7.58 -16.19 36.98
C TYR A 15 -7.38 -17.26 35.90
N GLU A 16 -8.34 -18.16 35.71
CA GLU A 16 -8.32 -19.13 34.59
C GLU A 16 -8.36 -18.39 33.24
N ASN A 17 -9.20 -17.37 33.10
CA ASN A 17 -9.24 -16.53 31.90
C ASN A 17 -7.94 -15.71 31.70
N PHE A 18 -7.34 -15.20 32.77
CA PHE A 18 -6.05 -14.51 32.69
C PHE A 18 -4.92 -15.46 32.28
N ALA A 19 -4.93 -16.69 32.78
CA ALA A 19 -3.97 -17.71 32.40
C ALA A 19 -4.09 -18.05 30.90
N GLU A 20 -5.32 -18.17 30.37
CA GLU A 20 -5.55 -18.42 28.94
C GLU A 20 -5.06 -17.24 28.09
N LEU A 21 -5.38 -16.00 28.50
CA LEU A 21 -4.92 -14.79 27.80
C LEU A 21 -3.39 -14.72 27.78
N TYR A 22 -2.75 -14.99 28.92
CA TYR A 22 -1.29 -15.05 29.03
C TYR A 22 -0.70 -16.12 28.11
N ALA A 23 -1.30 -17.31 28.08
CA ALA A 23 -0.86 -18.43 27.26
C ALA A 23 -0.93 -18.10 25.76
N ILE A 24 -2.04 -17.51 25.29
CA ILE A 24 -2.22 -17.11 23.90
C ILE A 24 -1.16 -16.07 23.47
N ILE A 25 -0.91 -15.05 24.30
CA ILE A 25 0.10 -14.03 24.00
C ILE A 25 1.50 -14.67 23.93
N LYS A 26 1.87 -15.55 24.88
CA LYS A 26 3.17 -16.23 24.85
C LYS A 26 3.32 -17.20 23.69
N ALA A 27 2.27 -17.94 23.35
CA ALA A 27 2.25 -18.84 22.20
C ALA A 27 2.45 -18.05 20.90
N THR A 28 1.74 -16.94 20.74
CA THR A 28 1.87 -16.06 19.56
C THR A 28 3.28 -15.50 19.45
N GLU A 29 3.89 -15.07 20.56
CA GLU A 29 5.27 -14.56 20.57
C GLU A 29 6.28 -15.62 20.09
N LYS A 30 6.08 -16.88 20.50
CA LYS A 30 6.92 -17.99 20.06
C LYS A 30 6.69 -18.34 18.59
N LEU A 31 5.43 -18.31 18.14
CA LEU A 31 5.07 -18.55 16.75
C LEU A 31 5.69 -17.51 15.82
N GLU A 32 5.57 -16.21 16.15
CA GLU A 32 6.19 -15.12 15.38
C GLU A 32 7.72 -15.30 15.31
N LYS A 33 8.37 -15.58 16.45
CA LYS A 33 9.82 -15.82 16.49
C LYS A 33 10.25 -17.05 15.70
N ALA A 34 9.44 -18.11 15.66
CA ALA A 34 9.73 -19.31 14.87
C ALA A 34 9.63 -19.00 13.37
N TYR A 35 8.61 -18.25 12.96
CA TYR A 35 8.44 -17.83 11.57
C TYR A 35 9.57 -16.90 11.09
N VAL A 36 9.94 -15.89 11.88
CA VAL A 36 11.05 -14.97 11.57
C VAL A 36 12.39 -15.71 11.43
N ARG A 37 12.56 -16.84 12.13
CA ARG A 37 13.75 -17.69 12.06
C ARG A 37 13.66 -18.76 10.98
N ASP A 38 12.62 -18.73 10.15
CA ASP A 38 12.37 -19.69 9.06
C ASP A 38 12.29 -21.16 9.55
N ILE A 39 11.80 -21.36 10.77
CA ILE A 39 11.67 -22.70 11.38
C ILE A 39 10.39 -23.40 10.90
N ILE A 40 9.36 -22.62 10.53
CA ILE A 40 8.06 -23.10 10.08
C ILE A 40 7.69 -22.47 8.75
N THR A 41 6.92 -23.18 7.94
CA THR A 41 6.50 -22.67 6.64
C THR A 41 5.45 -21.57 6.76
N SER A 42 5.31 -20.72 5.74
CA SER A 42 4.27 -19.68 5.69
C SER A 42 2.86 -20.24 5.83
N SER A 43 2.59 -21.43 5.28
CA SER A 43 1.26 -22.07 5.34
C SER A 43 0.89 -22.50 6.76
N GLU A 44 1.84 -23.13 7.45
CA GLU A 44 1.66 -23.56 8.85
C GLU A 44 1.55 -22.35 9.77
N TYR A 45 2.41 -21.34 9.57
CA TYR A 45 2.36 -20.08 10.30
C TYR A 45 1.00 -19.38 10.13
N GLU A 46 0.52 -19.20 8.90
CA GLU A 46 -0.77 -18.55 8.64
C GLU A 46 -1.92 -19.27 9.35
N THR A 47 -1.95 -20.60 9.26
CA THR A 47 -3.00 -21.43 9.86
C THR A 47 -3.03 -21.29 11.38
N GLU A 48 -1.88 -21.45 12.04
CA GLU A 48 -1.81 -21.40 13.51
C GLU A 48 -1.95 -19.98 14.06
N CYS A 49 -1.39 -18.98 13.36
CA CYS A 49 -1.52 -17.58 13.72
C CYS A 49 -2.98 -17.13 13.67
N GLN A 50 -3.73 -17.54 12.63
CA GLN A 50 -5.14 -17.22 12.50
C GLN A 50 -5.98 -17.81 13.65
N LYS A 51 -5.69 -19.04 14.09
CA LYS A 51 -6.35 -19.66 15.25
C LYS A 51 -6.09 -18.88 16.53
N LEU A 52 -4.82 -18.55 16.80
CA LEU A 52 -4.43 -17.77 17.98
C LEU A 52 -5.08 -16.38 18.00
N ILE A 53 -5.13 -15.70 16.85
CA ILE A 53 -5.82 -14.41 16.71
C ILE A 53 -7.33 -14.56 17.01
N ALA A 54 -7.97 -15.61 16.49
CA ALA A 54 -9.40 -15.85 16.72
C ALA A 54 -9.71 -16.13 18.21
N HIS A 55 -8.89 -16.96 18.86
CA HIS A 55 -9.00 -17.25 20.28
C HIS A 55 -8.78 -15.98 21.12
N PHE A 56 -7.73 -15.21 20.79
CA PHE A 56 -7.44 -13.94 21.45
C PHE A 56 -8.61 -12.96 21.35
N LYS A 57 -9.17 -12.73 20.15
CA LYS A 57 -10.30 -11.81 19.96
C LYS A 57 -11.53 -12.24 20.75
N THR A 58 -11.80 -13.54 20.79
CA THR A 58 -12.93 -14.10 21.56
C THR A 58 -12.74 -13.87 23.06
N LEU A 59 -11.56 -14.17 23.57
CA LEU A 59 -11.25 -14.01 24.99
C LEU A 59 -11.16 -12.54 25.41
N ALA A 60 -10.45 -11.71 24.64
CA ALA A 60 -10.27 -10.28 24.92
C ALA A 60 -11.60 -9.52 24.91
N SER A 61 -12.55 -9.89 24.03
CA SER A 61 -13.89 -9.29 24.03
C SER A 61 -14.68 -9.64 25.28
N THR A 62 -14.56 -10.87 25.76
CA THR A 62 -15.19 -11.34 27.01
C THR A 62 -14.58 -10.66 28.25
N LEU A 63 -13.28 -10.38 28.22
CA LEU A 63 -12.54 -9.78 29.33
C LEU A 63 -12.49 -8.25 29.31
N LYS A 64 -13.15 -7.57 28.38
CA LYS A 64 -12.98 -6.13 28.14
C LYS A 64 -13.19 -5.26 29.40
N ASP A 65 -14.15 -5.62 30.25
CA ASP A 65 -14.45 -4.88 31.48
C ASP A 65 -13.38 -5.09 32.58
N THR A 66 -12.74 -6.26 32.59
CA THR A 66 -11.74 -6.65 33.59
C THR A 66 -10.31 -6.32 33.14
N VAL A 67 -10.05 -6.42 31.83
CA VAL A 67 -8.76 -6.17 31.17
C VAL A 67 -8.99 -5.18 30.03
N PRO A 68 -9.10 -3.87 30.32
CA PRO A 68 -9.41 -2.86 29.31
C PRO A 68 -8.23 -2.56 28.37
N SER A 69 -7.01 -2.96 28.74
CA SER A 69 -5.81 -2.84 27.89
C SER A 69 -4.94 -4.07 28.04
N ILE A 70 -4.65 -4.68 26.89
CA ILE A 70 -3.81 -5.87 26.77
C ILE A 70 -2.33 -5.51 26.99
N GLU A 71 -1.92 -4.31 26.63
CA GLU A 71 -0.60 -3.76 26.90
C GLU A 71 -0.38 -3.64 28.41
N ARG A 72 -1.35 -3.07 29.14
CA ARG A 72 -1.27 -2.99 30.61
C ARG A 72 -1.26 -4.38 31.26
N PHE A 73 -2.01 -5.33 30.71
CA PHE A 73 -1.96 -6.73 31.16
C PHE A 73 -0.56 -7.31 30.97
N ALA A 74 0.03 -7.15 29.77
CA ALA A 74 1.37 -7.59 29.46
C ALA A 74 2.41 -6.96 30.41
N ASP A 75 2.33 -5.67 30.69
CA ASP A 75 3.21 -4.97 31.63
C ASP A 75 3.05 -5.50 33.06
N THR A 76 1.79 -5.68 33.51
CA THR A 76 1.46 -6.18 34.86
C THR A 76 2.07 -7.55 35.10
N TYR A 77 2.00 -8.44 34.10
CA TYR A 77 2.57 -9.79 34.15
C TYR A 77 4.01 -9.87 33.60
N LYS A 78 4.66 -8.72 33.35
CA LYS A 78 6.05 -8.61 32.88
C LYS A 78 6.33 -9.44 31.62
N MET A 79 5.42 -9.39 30.67
CA MET A 79 5.48 -10.14 29.43
C MET A 79 6.33 -9.41 28.39
N ASP A 80 7.54 -9.90 28.15
CA ASP A 80 8.31 -9.50 26.96
C ASP A 80 7.79 -10.25 25.72
N CYS A 81 6.77 -9.66 25.08
CA CYS A 81 6.08 -10.22 23.91
C CYS A 81 5.74 -9.16 22.83
N PRO A 82 6.71 -8.35 22.35
CA PRO A 82 6.42 -7.25 21.42
C PRO A 82 5.85 -7.70 20.08
N ALA A 83 6.27 -8.88 19.56
CA ALA A 83 5.77 -9.40 18.29
C ALA A 83 4.32 -9.87 18.43
N ALA A 84 3.98 -10.54 19.53
CA ALA A 84 2.60 -10.93 19.82
C ALA A 84 1.68 -9.73 19.99
N ILE A 85 2.10 -8.67 20.69
CA ILE A 85 1.28 -7.47 20.87
C ILE A 85 1.00 -6.80 19.52
N ASN A 86 2.03 -6.64 18.68
CA ASN A 86 1.83 -6.11 17.32
C ASN A 86 0.85 -6.99 16.52
N ARG A 87 1.03 -8.32 16.55
CA ARG A 87 0.17 -9.26 15.80
C ARG A 87 -1.28 -9.25 16.29
N LEU A 88 -1.49 -9.36 17.59
CA LEU A 88 -2.81 -9.58 18.19
C LEU A 88 -3.62 -8.29 18.32
N VAL A 89 -2.96 -7.18 18.68
CA VAL A 89 -3.64 -5.92 19.01
C VAL A 89 -3.61 -4.93 17.84
N THR A 90 -2.47 -4.81 17.14
CA THR A 90 -2.30 -3.80 16.09
C THR A 90 -2.76 -4.30 14.72
N SER A 91 -2.21 -5.43 14.26
CA SER A 91 -2.43 -5.95 12.90
C SER A 91 -3.71 -6.80 12.81
N GLY A 92 -3.87 -7.76 13.73
CA GLY A 92 -5.07 -8.61 13.80
C GLY A 92 -5.22 -9.61 12.66
N VAL A 93 -4.18 -9.80 11.84
CA VAL A 93 -4.03 -10.79 10.75
C VAL A 93 -2.58 -11.29 10.74
N PRO A 94 -2.24 -12.46 10.16
CA PRO A 94 -0.84 -12.93 10.03
C PRO A 94 0.06 -11.99 9.20
N ALA A 95 1.38 -12.00 9.44
CA ALA A 95 2.36 -11.11 8.79
C ALA A 95 2.32 -11.22 7.26
N THR A 96 2.24 -12.44 6.77
CA THR A 96 2.23 -12.76 5.34
C THR A 96 1.00 -12.23 4.63
N VAL A 97 -0.15 -12.23 5.30
CA VAL A 97 -1.42 -11.70 4.78
C VAL A 97 -1.33 -10.17 4.70
N GLU A 98 -0.78 -9.52 5.72
CA GLU A 98 -0.54 -8.08 5.75
C GLU A 98 0.41 -7.62 4.62
N HIS A 99 1.54 -8.30 4.45
CA HIS A 99 2.48 -8.01 3.37
C HIS A 99 1.87 -8.28 1.99
N ARG A 100 1.10 -9.35 1.82
CA ARG A 100 0.41 -9.66 0.56
C ARG A 100 -0.62 -8.58 0.21
N ALA A 101 -1.38 -8.10 1.19
CA ALA A 101 -2.34 -7.02 0.99
C ALA A 101 -1.65 -5.70 0.61
N ALA A 102 -0.53 -5.36 1.26
CA ALA A 102 0.26 -4.17 0.92
C ALA A 102 0.85 -4.26 -0.50
N ALA A 103 1.36 -5.42 -0.90
CA ALA A 103 1.86 -5.67 -2.25
C ALA A 103 0.75 -5.57 -3.30
N ALA A 104 -0.42 -6.17 -3.03
CA ALA A 104 -1.59 -6.08 -3.90
C ALA A 104 -2.08 -4.64 -4.07
N ALA A 105 -2.19 -3.88 -2.97
CA ALA A 105 -2.59 -2.48 -3.02
C ALA A 105 -1.59 -1.62 -3.83
N SER A 106 -0.30 -1.90 -3.71
CA SER A 106 0.74 -1.24 -4.49
C SER A 106 0.61 -1.57 -5.99
N ALA A 107 0.31 -2.82 -6.34
CA ALA A 107 0.09 -3.26 -7.72
C ALA A 107 -1.20 -2.68 -8.32
N THR A 108 -2.29 -2.57 -7.55
CA THR A 108 -3.52 -1.92 -8.02
C THR A 108 -3.29 -0.42 -8.25
N THR A 109 -2.55 0.24 -7.35
CA THR A 109 -2.21 1.66 -7.49
C THR A 109 -1.35 1.90 -8.72
N SER A 110 -0.36 1.03 -8.99
CA SER A 110 0.46 1.16 -10.20
C SER A 110 -0.37 0.95 -11.49
N ALA A 111 -1.26 -0.04 -11.52
CA ALA A 111 -2.15 -0.27 -12.67
C ALA A 111 -3.08 0.93 -12.95
N ALA A 112 -3.64 1.55 -11.91
CA ALA A 112 -4.48 2.73 -12.04
C ALA A 112 -3.70 3.94 -12.61
N ILE A 113 -2.47 4.17 -12.13
CA ILE A 113 -1.60 5.25 -12.64
C ILE A 113 -1.19 4.98 -14.10
N VAL A 114 -0.94 3.73 -14.46
CA VAL A 114 -0.64 3.35 -15.86
C VAL A 114 -1.83 3.67 -16.76
N ALA A 115 -3.05 3.29 -16.36
CA ALA A 115 -4.27 3.61 -17.10
C ALA A 115 -4.48 5.12 -17.26
N GLU A 116 -4.24 5.90 -16.20
CA GLU A 116 -4.28 7.38 -16.22
C GLU A 116 -3.28 7.94 -17.25
N CYS A 117 -2.04 7.45 -17.27
CA CYS A 117 -1.03 7.89 -18.26
C CYS A 117 -1.46 7.57 -19.69
N VAL A 118 -1.95 6.35 -19.95
CA VAL A 118 -2.44 5.94 -21.27
C VAL A 118 -3.58 6.83 -21.73
N GLN A 119 -4.55 7.09 -20.85
CA GLN A 119 -5.67 7.99 -21.13
C GLN A 119 -5.19 9.41 -21.47
N ASN A 120 -4.26 9.96 -20.69
CA ASN A 120 -3.72 11.30 -20.91
C ASN A 120 -2.92 11.41 -22.22
N PHE A 121 -2.14 10.37 -22.57
CA PHE A 121 -1.46 10.30 -23.87
C PHE A 121 -2.44 10.31 -25.03
N ILE A 122 -3.45 9.44 -24.99
CA ILE A 122 -4.47 9.34 -26.06
C ILE A 122 -5.23 10.66 -26.18
N THR A 123 -5.67 11.23 -25.07
CA THR A 123 -6.42 12.49 -25.03
C THR A 123 -5.60 13.64 -25.62
N ALA A 124 -4.32 13.76 -25.27
CA ALA A 124 -3.44 14.78 -25.81
C ALA A 124 -3.20 14.61 -27.31
N MET A 125 -2.95 13.38 -27.78
CA MET A 125 -2.76 13.08 -29.21
C MET A 125 -4.03 13.36 -30.03
N ASP A 126 -5.19 12.93 -29.53
CA ASP A 126 -6.45 13.10 -30.26
C ASP A 126 -6.91 14.56 -30.29
N SER A 127 -6.65 15.35 -29.25
CA SER A 127 -6.93 16.79 -29.27
C SER A 127 -6.17 17.51 -30.38
N LEU A 128 -4.91 17.15 -30.62
CA LEU A 128 -4.12 17.69 -31.74
C LEU A 128 -4.68 17.25 -33.10
N LYS A 129 -5.16 16.00 -33.23
CA LYS A 129 -5.81 15.51 -34.45
C LYS A 129 -7.14 16.22 -34.73
N LEU A 130 -7.84 16.65 -33.68
CA LEU A 130 -9.06 17.46 -33.77
C LEU A 130 -8.78 18.95 -34.01
N ASN A 131 -7.52 19.32 -34.26
CA ASN A 131 -7.07 20.69 -34.49
C ASN A 131 -7.30 21.63 -33.30
N MET A 132 -7.31 21.08 -32.07
CA MET A 132 -7.28 21.87 -30.84
C MET A 132 -5.83 22.27 -30.55
N VAL A 133 -5.43 23.42 -31.08
CA VAL A 133 -4.02 23.89 -31.08
C VAL A 133 -3.78 25.15 -30.25
N ALA A 134 -4.82 25.72 -29.64
CA ALA A 134 -4.70 26.84 -28.74
C ALA A 134 -4.00 26.43 -27.43
N VAL A 135 -3.21 27.33 -26.86
CA VAL A 135 -2.42 27.07 -25.65
C VAL A 135 -3.31 26.65 -24.48
N ASP A 136 -4.45 27.30 -24.28
CA ASP A 136 -5.41 26.98 -23.21
C ASP A 136 -6.08 25.60 -23.35
N GLN A 137 -6.08 25.03 -24.56
CA GLN A 137 -6.56 23.68 -24.84
C GLN A 137 -5.45 22.64 -24.64
N VAL A 138 -4.25 22.92 -25.15
CA VAL A 138 -3.14 21.96 -25.17
C VAL A 138 -2.40 21.90 -23.83
N HIS A 139 -2.15 23.05 -23.21
CA HIS A 139 -1.33 23.13 -22.00
C HIS A 139 -1.89 22.31 -20.82
N PRO A 140 -3.20 22.35 -20.50
CA PRO A 140 -3.76 21.52 -19.43
C PRO A 140 -3.56 20.01 -19.68
N LEU A 141 -3.76 19.55 -20.92
CA LEU A 141 -3.59 18.15 -21.29
C LEU A 141 -2.15 17.66 -21.10
N LEU A 142 -1.17 18.47 -21.50
CA LEU A 142 0.24 18.14 -21.28
C LEU A 142 0.62 18.20 -19.81
N SER A 143 0.03 19.12 -19.04
CA SER A 143 0.23 19.21 -17.60
C SER A 143 -0.29 17.96 -16.88
N ASP A 144 -1.50 17.51 -17.22
CA ASP A 144 -2.09 16.30 -16.66
C ASP A 144 -1.28 15.05 -17.02
N LEU A 145 -0.83 14.94 -18.28
CA LEU A 145 0.07 13.88 -18.72
C LEU A 145 1.42 13.91 -17.97
N SER A 146 2.02 15.09 -17.80
CA SER A 146 3.27 15.23 -17.05
C SER A 146 3.09 14.83 -15.58
N ALA A 147 1.98 15.25 -14.96
CA ALA A 147 1.65 14.90 -13.60
C ALA A 147 1.47 13.38 -13.44
N SER A 148 0.71 12.73 -14.32
CA SER A 148 0.50 11.28 -14.26
C SER A 148 1.80 10.51 -14.46
N LEU A 149 2.66 10.93 -15.40
CA LEU A 149 3.98 10.31 -15.62
C LEU A 149 4.88 10.43 -14.38
N ASN A 150 4.81 11.55 -13.64
CA ASN A 150 5.60 11.74 -12.42
C ASN A 150 5.10 10.92 -11.22
N LYS A 151 3.82 10.49 -11.21
CA LYS A 151 3.30 9.55 -10.20
C LYS A 151 3.89 8.14 -10.37
N LEU A 152 4.31 7.78 -11.58
CA LEU A 152 4.78 6.44 -11.89
C LEU A 152 6.27 6.28 -11.53
N SER A 153 6.54 5.65 -10.38
CA SER A 153 7.89 5.45 -9.84
C SER A 153 8.76 4.49 -10.64
N ILE A 154 8.18 3.64 -11.49
CA ILE A 154 8.92 2.72 -12.36
C ILE A 154 9.67 3.45 -13.49
N LEU A 155 9.23 4.67 -13.85
CA LEU A 155 9.87 5.45 -14.90
C LEU A 155 11.05 6.23 -14.34
N PRO A 156 12.24 6.13 -14.96
CA PRO A 156 13.41 6.86 -14.49
C PRO A 156 13.17 8.39 -14.55
N PRO A 157 13.90 9.18 -13.74
CA PRO A 157 13.71 10.64 -13.67
C PRO A 157 13.93 11.37 -15.00
N ASP A 158 14.80 10.81 -15.85
CA ASP A 158 15.21 11.29 -17.17
C ASP A 158 14.45 10.61 -18.33
N PHE A 159 13.38 9.86 -18.02
CA PHE A 159 12.53 9.23 -19.03
C PHE A 159 12.10 10.23 -20.11
N GLU A 160 12.26 9.85 -21.38
CA GLU A 160 12.05 10.70 -22.56
C GLU A 160 10.74 11.49 -22.48
N GLY A 161 9.62 10.82 -22.19
CA GLY A 161 8.31 11.47 -22.08
C GLY A 161 8.25 12.53 -20.99
N LYS A 162 8.90 12.33 -19.83
CA LYS A 162 8.95 13.35 -18.76
C LYS A 162 9.70 14.60 -19.21
N THR A 163 10.81 14.40 -19.92
CA THR A 163 11.64 15.50 -20.45
C THR A 163 10.90 16.27 -21.52
N LYS A 164 10.32 15.57 -22.51
CA LYS A 164 9.55 16.16 -23.60
C LYS A 164 8.33 16.94 -23.11
N MET A 165 7.55 16.39 -22.18
CA MET A 165 6.39 17.12 -21.65
C MET A 165 6.81 18.41 -20.93
N LYS A 166 7.91 18.39 -20.17
CA LYS A 166 8.44 19.60 -19.51
C LYS A 166 8.90 20.65 -20.52
N GLU A 167 9.57 20.25 -21.60
CA GLU A 167 10.00 21.15 -22.67
C GLU A 167 8.81 21.84 -23.34
N TRP A 168 7.77 21.07 -23.69
CA TRP A 168 6.56 21.60 -24.31
C TRP A 168 5.76 22.50 -23.38
N ILE A 169 5.56 22.11 -22.12
CA ILE A 169 4.89 22.96 -21.11
C ILE A 169 5.67 24.28 -20.93
N SER A 170 7.00 24.22 -20.82
CA SER A 170 7.84 25.42 -20.69
C SER A 170 7.71 26.34 -21.90
N ARG A 171 7.60 25.78 -23.11
CA ARG A 171 7.35 26.55 -24.33
C ARG A 171 5.97 27.21 -24.32
N LEU A 172 4.92 26.44 -24.03
CA LEU A 172 3.53 26.92 -24.00
C LEU A 172 3.32 27.98 -22.92
N SER A 173 3.99 27.88 -21.78
CA SER A 173 3.90 28.87 -20.68
C SER A 173 4.41 30.27 -21.05
N LYS A 174 5.16 30.41 -22.15
CA LYS A 174 5.66 31.68 -22.68
C LYS A 174 4.72 32.32 -23.71
N MET A 175 3.64 31.62 -24.07
CA MET A 175 2.63 32.06 -25.02
C MET A 175 1.37 32.52 -24.27
N GLY A 176 0.57 33.38 -24.89
CA GLY A 176 -0.75 33.75 -24.39
C GLY A 176 -1.73 32.58 -24.50
N ALA A 177 -2.75 32.56 -23.64
CA ALA A 177 -3.76 31.49 -23.60
C ALA A 177 -4.45 31.25 -24.96
N ALA A 178 -4.70 32.32 -25.72
CA ALA A 178 -5.34 32.28 -27.03
C ALA A 178 -4.36 32.11 -28.20
N ASP A 179 -3.05 32.07 -27.93
CA ASP A 179 -2.07 31.83 -28.98
C ASP A 179 -2.18 30.38 -29.45
N GLU A 180 -1.97 30.16 -30.74
CA GLU A 180 -2.06 28.84 -31.36
C GLU A 180 -0.66 28.30 -31.69
N LEU A 181 -0.50 26.98 -31.55
CA LEU A 181 0.66 26.28 -32.10
C LEU A 181 0.65 26.37 -33.62
N THR A 182 1.81 26.62 -34.22
CA THR A 182 1.93 26.53 -35.68
C THR A 182 1.76 25.09 -36.15
N GLU A 183 1.37 24.87 -37.41
CA GLU A 183 1.21 23.52 -37.97
C GLU A 183 2.47 22.64 -37.77
N GLN A 184 3.66 23.24 -37.92
CA GLN A 184 4.92 22.55 -37.67
C GLN A 184 5.10 22.19 -36.19
N GLN A 185 4.73 23.08 -35.27
CA GLN A 185 4.81 22.81 -33.83
C GLN A 185 3.82 21.73 -33.41
N ALA A 186 2.58 21.77 -33.90
CA ALA A 186 1.56 20.77 -33.62
C ALA A 186 1.99 19.39 -34.12
N ARG A 187 2.56 19.29 -35.33
CA ARG A 187 3.13 18.04 -35.86
C ARG A 187 4.30 17.53 -35.02
N GLN A 188 5.21 18.41 -34.60
CA GLN A 188 6.33 18.01 -33.75
C GLN A 188 5.87 17.53 -32.37
N LEU A 189 4.90 18.22 -31.76
CA LEU A 189 4.31 17.81 -30.49
C LEU A 189 3.63 16.44 -30.61
N HIS A 190 2.86 16.21 -31.67
CA HIS A 190 2.24 14.91 -31.90
C HIS A 190 3.29 13.80 -32.05
N PHE A 191 4.36 14.03 -32.81
CA PHE A 191 5.47 13.08 -32.94
C PHE A 191 6.14 12.79 -31.60
N ASP A 192 6.45 13.82 -30.81
CA ASP A 192 7.07 13.66 -29.50
C ASP A 192 6.14 12.90 -28.54
N LEU A 193 4.83 13.12 -28.59
CA LEU A 193 3.82 12.37 -27.83
C LEU A 193 3.79 10.89 -28.22
N GLU A 194 3.80 10.59 -29.53
CA GLU A 194 3.78 9.22 -30.05
C GLU A 194 5.07 8.46 -29.71
N SER A 195 6.24 9.10 -29.87
CA SER A 195 7.53 8.55 -29.44
C SER A 195 7.54 8.26 -27.94
N SER A 196 7.12 9.25 -27.14
CA SER A 196 7.04 9.12 -25.68
C SER A 196 6.09 8.02 -25.23
N TYR A 197 4.96 7.85 -25.92
CA TYR A 197 3.99 6.79 -25.66
C TYR A 197 4.55 5.40 -25.98
N ASN A 198 5.25 5.25 -27.10
CA ASN A 198 5.90 4.00 -27.47
C ASN A 198 7.02 3.62 -26.49
N SER A 199 7.86 4.60 -26.12
CA SER A 199 8.88 4.43 -25.07
C SER A 199 8.24 4.09 -23.72
N PHE A 200 7.08 4.68 -23.40
CA PHE A 200 6.33 4.39 -22.18
C PHE A 200 5.83 2.95 -22.17
N MET A 201 5.17 2.50 -23.24
CA MET A 201 4.67 1.13 -23.37
C MET A 201 5.81 0.10 -23.33
N ALA A 202 6.97 0.40 -23.91
CA ALA A 202 8.14 -0.46 -23.83
C ALA A 202 8.78 -0.52 -22.43
N ALA A 203 8.63 0.54 -21.63
CA ALA A 203 9.13 0.60 -20.25
C ALA A 203 8.22 -0.08 -19.23
N LEU A 204 6.94 -0.31 -19.59
CA LEU A 204 6.06 -1.09 -18.73
C LEU A 204 6.52 -2.55 -18.70
N PRO A 205 6.49 -3.22 -17.53
CA PRO A 205 6.80 -4.62 -17.46
C PRO A 205 5.81 -5.37 -18.36
N ASN A 206 6.33 -6.07 -19.37
CA ASN A 206 5.53 -6.98 -20.18
C ASN A 206 4.84 -7.94 -19.21
N ALA A 207 3.51 -7.92 -19.19
CA ALA A 207 2.75 -9.00 -18.58
C ALA A 207 2.99 -10.24 -19.46
N GLY A 208 4.00 -11.04 -19.11
CA GLY A 208 4.22 -12.33 -19.73
C GLY A 208 5.44 -13.07 -19.15
N PRO A 209 5.37 -14.40 -19.03
CA PRO A 209 4.36 -15.31 -19.62
C PRO A 209 3.09 -15.49 -18.79
#